data_AF-A0A7K5TK29-F1
#
_entry.id   AF-A0A7K5TK29-F1
#
_cell.length_a   1.000
_cell.length_b   1.000
_cell.length_c   1.000
_cell.angle_alpha   90.00
_cell.angle_beta   90.00
_cell.angle_gamma   90.00
#
_symmetry.space_group_name_H-M   'P 1'
#
loop_
_entity.id
_entity.type
_entity.pdbx_description
1 polymer ?
#
loop_
_entity_poly.entity_id
_entity_poly.type
_entity_poly.pdbx_seq_one_letter_code
_entity_poly.pdbx_strand_id
1 'polypeptide(L)' 'VATAQVQQEPFLEATEGTGINITCSHPKIDTNDWIQWYRHLPGRGPELLAVAARGSKDVP' A
#
# COMPACT_ATOMS: atom_id res chain seq x y z
N VAL A 1 -2.60 -22.42 -1.27
CA VAL A 1 -2.09 -21.04 -1.49
C VAL A 1 -1.65 -20.50 -0.15
N ALA A 2 -0.37 -20.19 0.04
CA ALA A 2 0.10 -19.55 1.27
C ALA A 2 -0.38 -18.08 1.23
N THR A 3 -1.26 -17.69 2.15
CA THR A 3 -1.69 -16.30 2.26
C THR A 3 -0.56 -15.50 2.89
N ALA A 4 -0.07 -14.48 2.18
CA ALA A 4 0.79 -13.48 2.80
C ALA A 4 0.02 -12.82 3.94
N GLN A 5 0.60 -12.80 5.15
CA GLN A 5 -0.01 -12.18 6.34
C GLN A 5 0.20 -10.67 6.28
N VAL A 6 -0.47 -10.00 5.35
CA VAL A 6 -0.43 -8.54 5.20
C VAL A 6 -1.59 -7.93 5.96
N GLN A 7 -1.32 -6.93 6.79
CA GLN A 7 -2.34 -6.16 7.51
C GLN A 7 -2.37 -4.73 6.99
N GLN A 8 -3.55 -4.26 6.61
CA GLN A 8 -3.84 -2.85 6.31
C GLN A 8 -5.12 -2.45 7.05
N GLU A 9 -5.29 -1.15 7.30
CA GLU A 9 -6.56 -0.67 7.79
C GLU A 9 -7.62 -0.76 6.69
N PRO A 10 -8.77 -1.39 6.95
CA PRO A 10 -9.74 -1.71 5.91
C PRO A 10 -10.51 -0.47 5.43
N PHE A 11 -10.63 0.54 6.29
CA PHE A 11 -11.38 1.76 6.02
C PHE A 11 -10.66 2.96 6.63
N LEU A 12 -10.77 4.10 5.94
CA LEU A 12 -10.32 5.39 6.43
C LEU A 12 -11.29 6.45 5.91
N GLU A 13 -11.71 7.35 6.78
CA GLU A 13 -12.48 8.54 6.42
C GLU A 13 -11.56 9.76 6.53
N ALA A 14 -11.62 10.65 5.54
CA ALA A 14 -10.81 11.86 5.52
C ALA A 14 -11.58 13.00 4.86
N THR A 15 -11.32 14.22 5.31
CA THR A 15 -11.87 15.44 4.71
C THR A 15 -11.18 15.71 3.38
N GLU A 16 -11.95 16.13 2.38
CA GLU A 16 -11.41 16.53 1.07
C GLU A 16 -10.27 17.57 1.22
N GLY A 17 -9.20 17.38 0.45
CA GLY A 17 -8.00 18.22 0.52
C GLY A 17 -7.04 17.87 1.65
N THR A 18 -7.37 16.92 2.53
CA THR A 18 -6.47 16.46 3.60
C THR A 18 -5.62 15.30 3.10
N GLY A 19 -4.31 15.35 3.37
CA GLY A 19 -3.41 14.22 3.11
C GLY A 19 -3.73 13.04 4.02
N ILE A 20 -3.64 11.82 3.50
CA ILE A 20 -3.87 10.58 4.25
C ILE A 20 -2.63 9.69 4.24
N ASN A 21 -2.46 8.92 5.31
CA ASN A 21 -1.44 7.89 5.40
C ASN A 21 -2.12 6.52 5.44
N ILE A 22 -1.87 5.70 4.41
CA ILE A 22 -2.33 4.32 4.35
C ILE A 22 -1.16 3.43 4.76
N THR A 23 -1.31 2.71 5.88
CA THR A 23 -0.27 1.86 6.43
C THR A 23 -0.43 0.42 5.96
N CYS A 24 0.70 -0.28 5.85
CA CYS A 24 0.76 -1.70 5.51
C CYS A 24 1.82 -2.37 6.39
N SER A 25 1.42 -3.43 7.10
CA SER A 25 2.32 -4.27 7.86
C SER A 25 2.53 -5.59 7.13
N HIS A 26 3.76 -5.83 6.68
CA HIS A 26 4.18 -7.08 6.06
C HIS A 26 5.33 -7.69 6.89
N PRO A 27 5.03 -8.42 7.97
CA PRO A 27 6.02 -8.86 8.97
C PRO A 27 7.08 -9.84 8.44
N LYS A 28 6.82 -10.48 7.29
CA LYS A 28 7.72 -11.45 6.66
C LYS A 28 8.22 -11.01 5.29
N ILE A 29 8.33 -9.69 5.07
CA ILE A 29 8.82 -9.16 3.78
C ILE A 29 10.32 -9.38 3.66
N ASP A 30 10.75 -9.97 2.54
CA ASP A 30 12.17 -10.14 2.23
C ASP A 30 12.75 -8.85 1.64
N THR A 31 14.07 -8.68 1.66
CA THR A 31 14.74 -7.51 1.08
C THR A 31 14.60 -7.39 -0.43
N ASN A 32 14.29 -8.49 -1.11
CA ASN A 32 14.07 -8.52 -2.56
C ASN A 32 12.59 -8.37 -2.94
N ASP A 33 11.70 -8.27 -1.96
CA ASP A 33 10.27 -8.12 -2.21
C ASP A 33 9.92 -6.64 -2.47
N TRP A 34 8.93 -6.45 -3.35
CA TRP A 34 8.37 -5.15 -3.68
C TRP A 34 6.93 -5.07 -3.19
N ILE A 35 6.60 -3.99 -2.48
CA ILE A 35 5.22 -3.63 -2.16
C ILE A 35 4.69 -2.74 -3.28
N GLN A 36 3.67 -3.25 -3.98
CA GLN A 36 2.97 -2.49 -5.01
C GLN A 36 1.65 -1.94 -4.45
N TRP A 37 1.49 -0.62 -4.52
CA TRP A 37 0.29 0.07 -4.06
C TRP A 37 -0.65 0.32 -5.23
N TYR A 38 -1.85 -0.26 -5.19
CA TYR A 38 -2.86 -0.08 -6.23
C TYR A 38 -4.06 0.71 -5.70
N ARG A 39 -4.64 1.54 -6.56
CA ARG A 39 -5.94 2.19 -6.37
C ARG A 39 -6.96 1.56 -7.31
N HIS A 40 -8.14 1.26 -6.79
CA HIS A 40 -9.25 0.76 -7.59
C HIS A 40 -10.46 1.66 -7.34
N LEU A 41 -10.83 2.44 -8.36
CA LEU A 41 -12.02 3.28 -8.34
C LEU A 41 -13.20 2.51 -8.96
N PRO A 42 -14.45 2.73 -8.50
CA PRO A 42 -15.63 2.11 -9.09
C PRO A 42 -15.66 2.27 -10.61
N GLY A 43 -15.87 1.16 -11.33
CA GLY A 43 -15.97 1.13 -12.80
C GLY A 43 -14.64 1.27 -13.56
N ARG A 44 -13.49 1.22 -12.90
CA ARG A 44 -12.15 1.28 -13.53
C ARG A 44 -11.34 0.03 -13.21
N GLY A 45 -10.28 -0.21 -13.97
CA GLY A 45 -9.28 -1.22 -13.60
C GLY A 45 -8.39 -0.75 -12.43
N PRO A 46 -7.61 -1.66 -11.81
CA PRO A 46 -6.57 -1.28 -10.86
C PRO A 46 -5.53 -0.34 -11.48
N GLU A 47 -5.15 0.69 -10.74
CA GLU A 47 -4.14 1.68 -11.12
C GLU A 47 -2.96 1.60 -10.16
N LEU A 48 -1.75 1.39 -10.68
CA LEU A 48 -0.53 1.37 -9.86
C LEU A 48 -0.20 2.81 -9.41
N LEU A 49 -0.19 3.05 -8.11
CA LEU A 49 0.17 4.34 -7.52
C LEU A 49 1.66 4.44 -7.22
N ALA A 50 2.22 3.40 -6.60
CA ALA A 50 3.61 3.40 -6.13
C ALA A 50 4.16 1.99 -5.99
N VAL A 51 5.49 1.89 -6.01
CA VAL A 51 6.23 0.67 -5.70
C VAL A 51 7.27 1.02 -4.64
N ALA A 52 7.29 0.26 -3.55
CA ALA A 52 8.24 0.43 -2.45
C ALA A 52 9.03 -0.87 -2.25
N ALA A 53 10.32 -0.73 -1.93
CA ALA A 53 11.17 -1.85 -1.51
C ALA A 53 11.58 -1.63 -0.05
N ARG A 54 11.90 -2.73 0.64
CA ARG A 54 12.46 -2.64 1.98
C ARG A 54 13.78 -1.84 1.94
N GLY A 55 13.84 -0.72 2.66
CA GLY A 55 15.02 0.15 2.71
C GLY A 55 15.03 1.31 1.69
N SER A 56 13.95 1.51 0.93
CA SER A 56 13.76 2.77 0.19
C SER A 56 13.67 3.96 1.15
N LYS A 57 14.36 5.05 0.84
CA LYS A 57 14.25 6.31 1.59
C LYS A 57 12.83 6.87 1.45
N ASP A 58 12.35 7.54 2.49
CA ASP A 58 11.10 8.30 2.41
C ASP A 58 11.17 9.27 1.22
N VAL A 59 10.12 9.29 0.41
CA VAL A 59 9.98 10.29 -0.66
C VAL A 59 9.73 11.64 0.02
N PRO A 60 10.46 12.72 -0.34
CA PRO A 60 10.30 14.04 0.26
C PRO A 60 8.87 14.59 0.19
#